data_AF-A0A7G4RE57-F1
#
_entry.id   AF-A0A7G4RE57-F1
#
_cell.length_a   1.000
_cell.length_b   1.000
_cell.length_c   1.000
_cell.angle_alpha   90.00
_cell.angle_beta   90.00
_cell.angle_gamma   90.00
#
_symmetry.space_group_name_H-M   'P 1'
#
loop_
_entity.id
_entity.type
_entity.pdbx_description
1 polymer ?
#
loop_
_entity_poly.entity_id
_entity_poly.type
_entity_poly.pdbx_seq_one_letter_code
_entity_poly.pdbx_strand_id
1 'polypeptide(L)'
;MLKYILFFLYTLFFSNVSLANLDLITWKGIYYKAVPNQKGITKKYCREHCPGTFIHTLKDGIAHPIVTDKGIKLKQISFNIDKVDGIYLLHGSLIASRTTATTSWHDRIDYFLYKRSESGITQGVWFSDQCKGFYKGLALNDKNK
;
A
#
# COMPACT_ATOMS: atom_id res chain seq x y z
N MET A 1 45.73 18.64 -24.16
CA MET A 1 44.39 18.78 -24.77
C MET A 1 43.54 17.50 -24.70
N LEU A 2 44.09 16.31 -25.07
CA LEU A 2 43.34 15.04 -25.05
C LEU A 2 42.81 14.60 -23.67
N LYS A 3 43.51 14.95 -22.58
CA LYS A 3 43.11 14.63 -21.18
C LYS A 3 41.85 15.36 -20.70
N TYR A 4 41.57 16.56 -21.20
CA TYR A 4 40.40 17.35 -20.77
C TYR A 4 39.11 16.92 -21.49
N ILE A 5 39.23 16.38 -22.71
CA ILE A 5 38.12 15.83 -23.48
C ILE A 5 37.54 14.57 -22.79
N LEU A 6 38.40 13.72 -22.23
CA LEU A 6 37.98 12.51 -21.50
C LEU A 6 37.23 12.81 -20.20
N PHE A 7 37.56 13.90 -19.49
CA PHE A 7 36.88 14.29 -18.26
C PHE A 7 35.47 14.85 -18.55
N PHE A 8 35.31 15.54 -19.67
CA PHE A 8 34.02 16.11 -20.09
C PHE A 8 33.03 15.06 -20.60
N LEU A 9 33.53 13.94 -21.16
CA LEU A 9 32.68 12.82 -21.56
C LEU A 9 32.14 12.01 -20.36
N TYR A 10 32.88 11.94 -19.25
CA TYR A 10 32.44 11.16 -18.08
C TYR A 10 31.24 11.81 -17.37
N THR A 11 31.09 13.13 -17.42
CA THR A 11 29.96 13.84 -16.79
C THR A 11 28.67 13.79 -17.63
N LEU A 12 28.76 13.54 -18.94
CA LEU A 12 27.59 13.42 -19.83
C LEU A 12 26.89 12.05 -19.71
N PHE A 13 27.59 11.01 -19.28
CA PHE A 13 27.02 9.66 -19.12
C PHE A 13 26.19 9.46 -17.84
N PHE A 14 26.22 10.39 -16.88
CA PHE A 14 25.37 10.34 -15.67
C PHE A 14 24.12 11.22 -15.79
N SER A 15 23.60 11.39 -17.01
CA SER A 15 22.34 12.05 -17.26
C SER A 15 21.18 11.21 -16.72
N ASN A 16 20.87 11.42 -15.44
CA ASN A 16 19.59 11.16 -14.79
C ASN A 16 19.00 9.76 -15.04
N VAL A 17 19.39 8.81 -14.19
CA VAL A 17 18.49 7.70 -13.87
C VAL A 17 17.25 8.32 -13.24
N SER A 18 16.23 8.56 -14.05
CA SER A 18 14.90 8.92 -13.58
C SER A 18 14.42 7.71 -12.77
N LEU A 19 14.61 7.75 -11.45
CA LEU A 19 13.78 6.94 -10.56
C LEU A 19 12.35 7.39 -10.86
N ALA A 20 11.57 6.51 -11.48
CA ALA A 20 10.14 6.70 -11.59
C ALA A 20 9.62 6.99 -10.18
N ASN A 21 9.08 8.19 -9.98
CA ASN A 21 8.71 8.65 -8.66
C ASN A 21 7.49 7.85 -8.18
N LEU A 22 7.74 6.73 -7.49
CA LEU A 22 6.73 5.81 -6.96
C LEU A 22 5.63 6.54 -6.18
N ASP A 23 5.96 7.69 -5.61
CA ASP A 23 5.05 8.56 -4.87
C ASP A 23 3.93 9.17 -5.73
N LEU A 24 4.09 9.24 -7.04
CA LEU A 24 3.12 9.83 -7.97
C LEU A 24 2.12 8.81 -8.54
N ILE A 25 2.33 7.51 -8.31
CA ILE A 25 1.42 6.49 -8.81
C ILE A 25 0.15 6.48 -7.95
N THR A 26 -0.99 6.71 -8.59
CA THR A 26 -2.30 6.53 -7.95
C THR A 26 -2.65 5.05 -7.90
N TRP A 27 -2.96 4.56 -6.71
CA TRP A 27 -3.36 3.19 -6.43
C TRP A 27 -4.82 3.11 -6.01
N LYS A 28 -5.51 2.07 -6.47
CA LYS A 28 -6.79 1.60 -5.93
C LYS A 28 -6.54 0.40 -5.03
N GLY A 29 -6.63 0.60 -3.72
CA GLY A 29 -6.50 -0.46 -2.71
C GLY A 29 -7.85 -1.09 -2.39
N ILE A 30 -7.87 -2.42 -2.23
CA ILE A 30 -9.07 -3.21 -1.97
C ILE A 30 -8.76 -4.24 -0.88
N TYR A 31 -9.40 -4.09 0.28
CA TYR A 31 -9.47 -5.11 1.33
C TYR A 31 -10.74 -5.96 1.12
N TYR A 32 -10.59 -7.28 1.01
CA TYR A 32 -11.70 -8.17 0.67
C TYR A 32 -11.59 -9.55 1.32
N LYS A 33 -12.69 -10.31 1.24
CA LYS A 33 -12.82 -11.69 1.79
C LYS A 33 -12.38 -11.78 3.27
N ALA A 34 -12.82 -10.82 4.08
CA ALA A 34 -12.55 -10.82 5.51
C ALA A 34 -13.24 -12.01 6.21
N VAL A 35 -12.47 -12.72 7.02
CA VAL A 35 -12.90 -13.89 7.80
C VAL A 35 -12.36 -13.80 9.23
N PRO A 36 -12.98 -14.50 10.20
CA PRO A 36 -12.48 -14.56 11.57
C PRO A 36 -11.04 -15.09 11.64
N ASN A 37 -10.23 -14.47 12.50
CA ASN A 37 -8.90 -14.95 12.84
C ASN A 37 -8.88 -15.75 14.16
N GLN A 38 -9.92 -15.61 14.98
CA GLN A 38 -10.08 -16.30 16.26
C GLN A 38 -11.51 -16.83 16.45
N LYS A 39 -11.67 -17.75 17.42
CA LYS A 39 -12.98 -18.29 17.82
C LYS A 39 -13.86 -17.18 18.40
N GLY A 40 -15.18 -17.31 18.27
CA GLY A 40 -16.16 -16.34 18.80
C GLY A 40 -16.40 -15.11 17.93
N ILE A 41 -15.54 -14.82 16.95
CA ILE A 41 -15.75 -13.72 15.99
C ILE A 41 -16.57 -14.22 14.81
N THR A 42 -17.57 -13.43 14.41
CA THR A 42 -18.48 -13.80 13.31
C THR A 42 -17.98 -13.30 11.97
N LYS A 43 -18.39 -13.95 10.88
CA LYS A 43 -18.15 -13.45 9.51
C LYS A 43 -18.80 -12.07 9.28
N LYS A 44 -19.95 -11.79 9.94
CA LYS A 44 -20.63 -10.49 9.83
C LYS A 44 -19.74 -9.38 10.41
N TYR A 45 -19.22 -9.59 11.61
CA TYR A 45 -18.29 -8.67 12.26
C TYR A 45 -17.09 -8.37 11.36
N CYS A 46 -16.42 -9.39 10.83
CA CYS A 46 -15.27 -9.16 9.95
C CYS A 46 -15.61 -8.45 8.63
N ARG A 47 -16.83 -8.60 8.09
CA ARG A 47 -17.25 -7.84 6.91
C ARG A 47 -17.46 -6.35 7.22
N GLU A 48 -17.95 -6.05 8.42
CA GLU A 48 -18.17 -4.67 8.91
C GLU A 48 -16.84 -3.98 9.25
N HIS A 49 -15.86 -4.73 9.75
CA HIS A 49 -14.51 -4.25 10.07
C HIS A 49 -13.53 -4.30 8.89
N CYS A 50 -13.90 -4.94 7.79
CA CYS A 50 -13.09 -4.96 6.57
C CYS A 50 -13.06 -3.57 5.92
N PRO A 51 -11.89 -2.93 5.75
CA PRO A 51 -11.77 -1.56 5.27
C PRO A 51 -12.53 -1.25 3.97
N GLY A 52 -12.54 -2.17 3.01
CA GLY A 52 -13.17 -1.96 1.72
C GLY A 52 -12.19 -1.37 0.70
N THR A 53 -12.68 -0.46 -0.14
CA THR A 53 -11.96 0.12 -1.29
C THR A 53 -11.55 1.56 -1.00
N PHE A 54 -10.40 1.98 -1.50
CA PHE A 54 -9.93 3.36 -1.42
C PHE A 54 -8.99 3.69 -2.58
N ILE A 55 -8.79 4.98 -2.84
CA ILE A 55 -7.83 5.49 -3.82
C ILE A 55 -6.84 6.36 -3.07
N HIS A 56 -5.55 6.17 -3.34
CA HIS A 56 -4.49 6.94 -2.70
C HIS A 56 -3.24 6.99 -3.58
N THR A 57 -2.38 7.97 -3.33
CA THR A 57 -0.96 7.87 -3.70
C THR A 57 -0.19 7.27 -2.51
N LEU A 58 1.04 6.78 -2.75
CA LEU A 58 1.87 6.27 -1.65
C LEU A 58 2.18 7.40 -0.65
N LYS A 59 2.57 8.57 -1.15
CA LYS A 59 2.87 9.74 -0.34
C LYS A 59 1.69 10.17 0.52
N ASP A 60 0.50 10.29 -0.08
CA ASP A 60 -0.69 10.72 0.67
C ASP A 60 -1.10 9.69 1.72
N GLY A 61 -1.00 8.39 1.39
CA GLY A 61 -1.36 7.32 2.30
C GLY A 61 -0.46 7.18 3.52
N ILE A 62 0.81 7.59 3.41
CA ILE A 62 1.76 7.61 4.53
C ILE A 62 1.56 8.87 5.36
N ALA A 63 1.39 10.04 4.72
CA ALA A 63 1.32 11.32 5.40
C ALA A 63 -0.04 11.59 6.07
N HIS A 64 -1.14 11.09 5.49
CA HIS A 64 -2.49 11.43 5.90
C HIS A 64 -3.38 10.19 6.04
N PRO A 65 -4.37 10.23 6.95
CA PRO A 65 -5.37 9.17 7.01
C PRO A 65 -6.17 9.06 5.71
N ILE A 66 -6.34 7.85 5.20
CA ILE A 66 -7.16 7.57 4.01
C ILE A 66 -8.58 7.21 4.45
N VAL A 67 -9.59 7.74 3.77
CA VAL A 67 -10.99 7.36 3.97
C VAL A 67 -11.42 6.38 2.87
N THR A 68 -11.96 5.24 3.28
CA THR A 68 -12.48 4.19 2.39
C THR A 68 -13.90 4.46 1.92
N ASP A 69 -14.37 3.70 0.92
CA ASP A 69 -15.75 3.66 0.45
C ASP A 69 -16.77 3.29 1.55
N LYS A 70 -16.30 2.64 2.62
CA LYS A 70 -17.09 2.31 3.82
C LYS A 70 -17.03 3.36 4.92
N GLY A 71 -16.32 4.47 4.71
CA GLY A 71 -16.11 5.51 5.72
C GLY A 71 -15.17 5.10 6.87
N ILE A 72 -14.39 4.03 6.69
CA ILE A 72 -13.32 3.62 7.62
C ILE A 72 -12.09 4.46 7.32
N LYS A 73 -11.50 5.06 8.35
CA LYS A 73 -10.26 5.83 8.29
C LYS A 73 -9.06 4.92 8.54
N LEU A 74 -8.09 4.95 7.63
CA LEU A 74 -6.85 4.17 7.70
C LEU A 74 -5.69 5.12 7.96
N LYS A 75 -5.04 5.01 9.12
CA LYS A 75 -3.85 5.78 9.47
C LYS A 75 -2.63 4.88 9.49
N GLN A 76 -1.68 5.14 8.61
CA GLN A 76 -0.43 4.38 8.54
C GLN A 76 0.37 4.52 9.83
N ILE A 77 0.91 3.41 10.35
CA ILE A 77 1.85 3.40 11.48
C ILE A 77 3.26 3.12 10.98
N SER A 78 3.42 2.04 10.19
CA SER A 78 4.69 1.63 9.62
C SER A 78 4.49 1.14 8.19
N PHE A 79 5.46 1.39 7.32
CA PHE A 79 5.45 0.93 5.93
C PHE A 79 6.90 0.72 5.49
N ASN A 80 7.20 -0.50 5.04
CA ASN A 80 8.52 -0.90 4.57
C ASN A 80 8.38 -1.59 3.21
N ILE A 81 9.42 -1.46 2.39
CA ILE A 81 9.54 -2.15 1.11
C ILE A 81 10.92 -2.79 1.05
N ASP A 82 10.94 -4.11 0.85
CA ASP A 82 12.15 -4.87 0.55
C ASP A 82 12.09 -5.33 -0.91
N LYS A 83 13.25 -5.36 -1.60
CA LYS A 83 13.35 -5.89 -2.97
C LYS A 83 14.26 -7.13 -2.96
N VAL A 84 13.68 -8.29 -3.24
CA VAL A 84 14.37 -9.59 -3.27
C VAL A 84 14.16 -10.21 -4.65
N ASP A 85 15.23 -10.46 -5.39
CA ASP A 85 15.20 -11.05 -6.74
C ASP A 85 14.20 -10.36 -7.70
N GLY A 86 14.10 -9.03 -7.60
CA GLY A 86 13.19 -8.22 -8.42
C GLY A 86 11.73 -8.22 -7.95
N ILE A 87 11.39 -8.98 -6.89
CA ILE A 87 10.08 -8.95 -6.25
C ILE A 87 10.10 -7.92 -5.13
N TYR A 88 9.12 -7.03 -5.13
CA TYR A 88 8.91 -6.08 -4.04
C TYR A 88 8.02 -6.71 -2.98
N LEU A 89 8.51 -6.79 -1.75
CA LEU A 89 7.79 -7.24 -0.57
C LEU A 89 7.46 -6.01 0.27
N LEU A 90 6.17 -5.75 0.48
CA LEU A 90 5.70 -4.61 1.25
C LEU A 90 5.10 -5.11 2.55
N HIS A 91 5.50 -4.54 3.67
CA HIS A 91 4.97 -4.91 4.98
C HIS A 91 4.87 -3.71 5.88
N GLY A 92 3.97 -3.80 6.85
CA GLY A 92 3.73 -2.72 7.76
C GLY A 92 2.42 -2.86 8.51
N SER A 93 2.02 -1.76 9.12
CA SER A 93 0.84 -1.73 9.99
C SER A 93 0.12 -0.39 9.90
N LEU A 94 -1.18 -0.42 10.14
CA LEU A 94 -2.04 0.76 10.16
C LEU A 94 -3.12 0.63 11.24
N ILE A 95 -3.72 1.75 11.63
CA ILE A 95 -4.95 1.78 12.41
C ILE A 95 -6.13 2.00 11.48
N ALA A 96 -7.07 1.05 11.46
CA ALA A 96 -8.39 1.23 10.90
C ALA A 96 -9.34 1.73 11.98
N SER A 97 -10.13 2.75 11.71
CA SER A 97 -11.08 3.30 12.68
C SER A 97 -12.37 3.76 12.03
N ARG A 98 -13.48 3.58 12.74
CA ARG A 98 -14.79 4.10 12.32
C ARG A 98 -15.56 4.59 13.53
N THR A 99 -16.15 5.76 13.39
CA THR A 99 -17.06 6.34 14.37
C THR A 99 -18.38 6.64 13.67
N THR A 100 -19.46 6.07 14.19
CA THR A 100 -20.85 6.34 13.82
C THR A 100 -21.58 6.91 15.04
N ALA A 101 -22.86 7.26 14.89
CA ALA A 101 -23.67 7.75 16.02
C ALA A 101 -23.81 6.72 17.16
N THR A 102 -23.70 5.42 16.86
CA THR A 102 -23.98 4.33 17.81
C THR A 102 -22.77 3.46 18.13
N THR A 103 -21.70 3.52 17.33
CA THR A 103 -20.53 2.65 17.48
C THR A 103 -19.25 3.40 17.17
N SER A 104 -18.23 3.21 18.00
CA SER A 104 -16.87 3.66 17.72
C SER A 104 -15.90 2.51 17.96
N TRP A 105 -15.03 2.25 17.00
CA TRP A 105 -14.02 1.21 17.11
C TRP A 105 -12.73 1.60 16.38
N HIS A 106 -11.64 0.96 16.79
CA HIS A 106 -10.35 1.01 16.12
C HIS A 106 -9.68 -0.36 16.16
N ASP A 107 -9.08 -0.78 15.05
CA ASP A 107 -8.34 -2.01 14.92
C ASP A 107 -6.96 -1.72 14.35
N ARG A 108 -5.93 -2.33 14.95
CA ARG A 108 -4.63 -2.42 14.29
C ARG A 108 -4.71 -3.49 13.21
N ILE A 109 -4.25 -3.16 12.02
CA ILE A 109 -4.12 -4.07 10.89
C ILE A 109 -2.65 -4.15 10.51
N ASP A 110 -2.11 -5.37 10.51
CA ASP A 110 -0.81 -5.69 9.94
C ASP A 110 -1.02 -6.32 8.55
N TYR A 111 -0.11 -6.04 7.62
CA TYR A 111 -0.22 -6.52 6.24
C TYR A 111 1.13 -6.98 5.68
N PHE A 112 1.04 -7.94 4.76
CA PHE A 112 2.15 -8.49 4.00
C PHE A 112 1.72 -8.61 2.54
N LEU A 113 2.31 -7.79 1.69
CA LEU A 113 1.98 -7.63 0.28
C LEU A 113 3.20 -7.89 -0.60
N TYR A 114 2.95 -8.15 -1.87
CA TYR A 114 3.98 -8.31 -2.88
C TYR A 114 3.54 -7.75 -4.23
N LYS A 115 4.52 -7.34 -5.04
CA LYS A 115 4.35 -6.98 -6.45
C LYS A 115 5.61 -7.29 -7.24
N ARG A 116 5.46 -7.56 -8.55
CA ARG A 116 6.57 -7.92 -9.45
C ARG A 116 7.23 -6.72 -10.14
N SER A 117 6.61 -5.55 -10.06
CA SER A 117 7.02 -4.34 -10.77
C SER A 117 6.71 -3.10 -9.94
N GLU A 118 7.29 -1.96 -10.31
CA GLU A 118 7.09 -0.69 -9.62
C GLU A 118 5.64 -0.20 -9.70
N SER A 119 5.04 -0.30 -10.89
CA SER A 119 3.61 -0.14 -11.17
C SER A 119 2.92 -1.50 -11.38
N GLY A 120 1.58 -1.53 -11.41
CA GLY A 120 0.82 -2.74 -11.75
C GLY A 120 -0.06 -3.27 -10.61
N ILE A 121 0.06 -4.57 -10.30
CA ILE A 121 -0.79 -5.26 -9.32
C ILE A 121 0.02 -5.57 -8.06
N THR A 122 -0.50 -5.13 -6.91
CA THR A 122 -0.03 -5.51 -5.58
C THR A 122 -1.04 -6.47 -4.96
N GLN A 123 -0.59 -7.56 -4.36
CA GLN A 123 -1.46 -8.56 -3.72
C GLN A 123 -0.89 -8.98 -2.37
N GLY A 124 -1.74 -9.48 -1.49
CA GLY A 124 -1.26 -10.00 -0.22
C GLY A 124 -2.36 -10.30 0.76
N VAL A 125 -1.96 -10.38 2.02
CA VAL A 125 -2.83 -10.67 3.16
C VAL A 125 -2.76 -9.53 4.17
N TRP A 126 -3.80 -9.43 4.96
CA TRP A 126 -3.86 -8.55 6.12
C TRP A 126 -4.54 -9.28 7.26
N PHE A 127 -4.27 -8.85 8.49
CA PHE A 127 -4.96 -9.34 9.67
C PHE A 127 -4.97 -8.28 10.78
N SER A 128 -5.96 -8.41 11.64
CA SER A 128 -6.04 -7.84 12.98
C SER A 128 -6.14 -9.00 13.99
N ASP A 129 -6.25 -8.66 15.26
CA ASP A 129 -6.49 -9.65 16.32
C ASP A 129 -7.73 -10.51 16.04
N GLN A 130 -8.77 -9.91 15.44
CA GLN A 130 -10.08 -10.54 15.31
C GLN A 130 -10.36 -11.07 13.90
N CYS A 131 -9.80 -10.44 12.87
CA CYS A 131 -10.14 -10.71 11.47
C CYS A 131 -8.90 -10.81 10.59
N LYS A 132 -9.01 -11.53 9.47
CA LYS A 132 -7.99 -11.60 8.43
C LYS A 132 -8.62 -11.62 7.05
N GLY A 133 -7.87 -11.27 6.03
CA GLY A 133 -8.37 -11.30 4.67
C GLY A 133 -7.28 -11.04 3.64
N PHE A 134 -7.74 -10.70 2.43
CA PHE A 134 -6.86 -10.44 1.31
C PHE A 134 -6.85 -8.95 0.95
N TYR A 135 -5.74 -8.53 0.37
CA TYR A 135 -5.54 -7.21 -0.19
C TYR A 135 -5.22 -7.30 -1.68
N LYS A 136 -5.73 -6.34 -2.45
CA LYS A 136 -5.36 -6.12 -3.86
C LYS A 136 -5.22 -4.62 -4.13
N GLY A 137 -4.07 -4.21 -4.65
CA GLY A 137 -3.77 -2.86 -5.13
C GLY A 137 -3.67 -2.85 -6.66
N LEU A 138 -4.26 -1.86 -7.30
CA LEU A 138 -4.18 -1.63 -8.75
C LEU A 138 -3.65 -0.23 -9.03
N ALA A 139 -2.55 -0.10 -9.79
CA ALA A 139 -2.12 1.19 -10.31
C ALA A 139 -3.14 1.70 -11.36
N LEU A 140 -3.63 2.93 -11.20
CA LEU A 140 -4.67 3.52 -12.06
C LEU A 140 -4.12 4.31 -13.25
N ASN A 141 -2.91 4.88 -13.12
CA ASN A 141 -2.27 5.69 -14.16
C ASN A 141 -0.98 5.03 -14.64
N ASP A 142 -1.05 3.77 -15.06
CA ASP A 142 0.08 3.15 -15.74
C ASP A 142 0.07 3.60 -17.20
N LYS A 143 0.75 4.71 -17.51
CA LYS A 143 0.94 5.20 -18.89
C LYS A 143 1.84 4.27 -19.73
N ASN A 144 2.25 3.12 -19.20
CA ASN A 144 3.13 2.13 -19.83
C ASN A 144 2.38 0.90 -20.36
N LYS A 145 1.10 1.03 -20.71
CA LYS A 145 0.36 0.02 -21.50
C LYS A 145 0.15 0.49 -22.93
#